data_AF-A0ABD3QX17-F1
#
_entry.id   AF-A0ABD3QX17-F1
#
_cell.length_a   1.000
_cell.length_b   1.000
_cell.length_c   1.000
_cell.angle_alpha   90.00
_cell.angle_beta   90.00
_cell.angle_gamma   90.00
#
_symmetry.space_group_name_H-M   'P 1'
#
loop_
_entity.id
_entity.type
_entity.pdbx_description
1 polymer ?
#
loop_
_entity_poly.entity_id
_entity_poly.type
_entity_poly.pdbx_seq_one_letter_code
_entity_poly.pdbx_strand_id
1 'polypeptide(L)'
;MKISTQAIPQSSLLELISPSGLLSIRGGSAEKVDSIYIRSAVGYFNNLRVPAAVLTSIIMKEMFTLQSTPTASMKKWDVEHGVAHSKRWRILRYSYLLLMVLAFSLETFTIFVATQVLTELATASALRMIPLATSELNLSLLDQEKVSGGFFAKMAAKTVPQSMVDFLIANFEFEYATCRLYFVTGILCFTFATALRVRYALRKYSDLSMSGMCCLLAVATGMLTYTNSRTITYGGYVNLLKRQLQLSGRFLLSHVRSGPLSVITAILAFLTVVYAILGSVSPEFAYFELDDVDEK
;
A
#
# COMPACT_ATOMS: atom_id res chain seq x y z
N MET A 1 -40.58 -34.57 -38.35
CA MET A 1 -40.05 -33.19 -38.23
C MET A 1 -38.55 -33.30 -37.98
N LYS A 2 -37.74 -33.11 -39.02
CA LYS A 2 -36.28 -33.28 -38.98
C LYS A 2 -35.64 -31.93 -38.64
N ILE A 3 -34.98 -31.82 -37.50
CA ILE A 3 -34.19 -30.65 -37.13
C ILE A 3 -32.80 -30.83 -37.72
N SER A 4 -32.48 -30.01 -38.70
CA SER A 4 -31.20 -29.95 -39.40
C SER A 4 -30.19 -29.15 -38.57
N THR A 5 -29.20 -29.83 -38.02
CA THR A 5 -28.05 -29.20 -37.33
C THR A 5 -27.10 -28.64 -38.39
N GLN A 6 -27.11 -27.33 -38.62
CA GLN A 6 -26.08 -26.67 -39.42
C GLN A 6 -24.82 -26.43 -38.56
N ALA A 7 -23.72 -27.02 -38.99
CA ALA A 7 -22.38 -26.79 -38.46
C ALA A 7 -21.88 -25.40 -38.89
N ILE A 8 -21.47 -24.58 -37.92
CA ILE A 8 -20.81 -23.30 -38.14
C ILE A 8 -19.32 -23.58 -38.44
N PRO A 9 -18.71 -22.99 -39.48
CA PRO A 9 -17.31 -23.25 -39.82
C PRO A 9 -16.36 -22.68 -38.77
N GLN A 10 -15.54 -23.54 -38.15
CA GLN A 10 -14.42 -23.19 -37.27
C GLN A 10 -13.20 -22.71 -38.07
N SER A 11 -13.26 -21.53 -38.68
CA SER A 11 -12.09 -20.99 -39.41
C SER A 11 -11.79 -19.52 -39.13
N SER A 12 -12.26 -18.95 -38.03
CA SER A 12 -12.02 -17.53 -37.70
C SER A 12 -11.58 -17.24 -36.26
N LEU A 13 -11.08 -18.24 -35.52
CA LEU A 13 -10.64 -18.07 -34.12
C LEU A 13 -9.19 -18.50 -33.84
N LEU A 14 -8.37 -18.67 -34.86
CA LEU A 14 -6.95 -19.08 -34.75
C LEU A 14 -5.93 -18.09 -35.32
N GLU A 15 -6.29 -16.82 -35.48
CA GLU A 15 -5.35 -15.76 -35.90
C GLU A 15 -4.95 -14.77 -34.78
N LEU A 16 -5.37 -14.97 -33.52
CA LEU A 16 -5.08 -14.00 -32.45
C LEU A 16 -3.95 -14.36 -31.49
N ILE A 17 -3.10 -15.35 -31.82
CA ILE A 17 -1.91 -15.64 -31.02
C ILE A 17 -0.76 -16.02 -31.95
N SER A 18 -0.03 -15.02 -32.45
CA SER A 18 1.34 -15.22 -32.92
C SER A 18 2.31 -14.57 -31.92
N PRO A 19 3.05 -15.36 -31.12
CA PRO A 19 4.07 -14.86 -30.21
C PRO A 19 5.40 -14.76 -30.98
N SER A 20 5.51 -13.79 -31.89
CA SER A 20 6.76 -13.54 -32.65
C SER A 20 6.79 -12.10 -33.20
N GLY A 21 6.46 -11.12 -32.37
CA GLY A 21 6.77 -9.70 -32.61
C GLY A 21 8.18 -9.35 -32.13
N LEU A 22 9.18 -10.06 -32.67
CA LEU A 22 10.60 -9.81 -32.43
C LEU A 22 11.01 -8.56 -33.22
N LEU A 23 11.48 -7.53 -32.53
CA LEU A 23 12.49 -6.56 -32.96
C LEU A 23 12.42 -6.09 -34.43
N SER A 24 11.75 -4.96 -34.66
CA SER A 24 12.19 -4.01 -35.70
C SER A 24 12.48 -2.66 -35.06
N ILE A 25 13.68 -2.58 -34.50
CA ILE A 25 14.42 -1.35 -34.24
C ILE A 25 14.73 -0.72 -35.59
N ARG A 26 13.90 0.21 -36.07
CA ARG A 26 14.34 1.25 -37.01
C ARG A 26 13.31 2.37 -37.10
N GLY A 27 13.62 3.51 -36.47
CA GLY A 27 13.04 4.82 -36.82
C GLY A 27 11.82 5.31 -36.03
N GLY A 28 11.46 4.69 -34.90
CA GLY A 28 10.43 5.24 -34.01
C GLY A 28 11.03 6.22 -33.02
N SER A 29 10.75 7.52 -33.19
CA SER A 29 11.13 8.61 -32.27
C SER A 29 11.08 8.18 -30.80
N ALA A 30 12.17 8.36 -30.05
CA ALA A 30 12.28 8.06 -28.62
C ALA A 30 11.11 8.62 -27.78
N GLU A 31 10.48 9.68 -28.30
CA GLU A 31 9.29 10.33 -27.76
C GLU A 31 8.07 9.40 -27.63
N LYS A 32 7.92 8.41 -28.53
CA LYS A 32 6.82 7.43 -28.47
C LYS A 32 7.01 6.41 -27.36
N VAL A 33 8.26 6.00 -27.07
CA VAL A 33 8.58 4.98 -26.05
C VAL A 33 8.32 5.50 -24.65
N ASP A 34 8.74 6.74 -24.37
CA ASP A 34 8.47 7.41 -23.09
C ASP A 34 6.97 7.53 -22.80
N SER A 35 6.16 7.86 -23.82
CA SER A 35 4.71 8.01 -23.66
C SER A 35 4.03 6.71 -23.22
N ILE A 36 4.52 5.56 -23.70
CA ILE A 36 4.01 4.23 -23.35
C ILE A 36 4.35 3.89 -21.89
N TYR A 37 5.56 4.21 -21.44
CA TYR A 37 5.97 3.97 -20.05
C TYR A 37 5.25 4.87 -19.06
N ILE A 38 5.05 6.15 -19.40
CA ILE A 38 4.27 7.08 -18.58
C ILE A 38 2.82 6.57 -18.44
N ARG A 39 2.16 6.17 -19.54
CA ARG A 39 0.81 5.61 -19.49
C ARG A 39 0.75 4.33 -18.65
N SER A 40 1.74 3.46 -18.79
CA SER A 40 1.81 2.21 -18.02
C SER A 40 2.03 2.47 -16.52
N ALA A 41 2.89 3.42 -16.18
CA ALA A 41 3.12 3.87 -14.80
C ALA A 41 1.85 4.47 -14.19
N VAL A 42 1.12 5.31 -14.93
CA VAL A 42 -0.20 5.83 -14.52
C VAL A 42 -1.18 4.69 -14.24
N GLY A 43 -1.22 3.68 -15.11
CA GLY A 43 -2.02 2.47 -14.91
C GLY A 43 -1.65 1.73 -13.62
N TYR A 44 -0.35 1.55 -13.37
CA TYR A 44 0.15 0.89 -12.15
C TYR A 44 -0.28 1.60 -10.87
N PHE A 45 -0.06 2.91 -10.76
CA PHE A 45 -0.42 3.66 -9.56
C PHE A 45 -1.93 3.74 -9.34
N ASN A 46 -2.74 3.81 -10.41
CA ASN A 46 -4.19 3.72 -10.29
C ASN A 46 -4.66 2.35 -9.79
N ASN A 47 -4.05 1.27 -10.27
CA ASN A 47 -4.36 -0.10 -9.85
C ASN A 47 -3.96 -0.40 -8.40
N LEU A 48 -3.10 0.41 -7.77
CA LEU A 48 -2.82 0.35 -6.33
C LEU A 48 -3.73 1.29 -5.55
N ARG A 49 -3.90 2.52 -6.02
CA ARG A 49 -4.64 3.57 -5.33
C ARG A 49 -6.10 3.22 -5.11
N VAL A 50 -6.78 2.66 -6.12
CA VAL A 50 -8.22 2.36 -6.02
C VAL A 50 -8.49 1.24 -5.00
N PRO A 51 -7.81 0.08 -5.05
CA PRO A 51 -7.96 -0.94 -4.01
C PRO A 51 -7.56 -0.45 -2.61
N ALA A 52 -6.51 0.36 -2.50
CA ALA A 52 -6.11 0.98 -1.23
C ALA A 52 -7.24 1.84 -0.65
N ALA A 53 -7.92 2.65 -1.46
CA ALA A 53 -9.06 3.45 -1.03
C ALA A 53 -10.24 2.60 -0.55
N VAL A 54 -10.55 1.51 -1.26
CA VAL A 54 -11.58 0.56 -0.85
C VAL A 54 -11.23 -0.08 0.49
N LEU A 55 -9.98 -0.53 0.65
CA LEU A 55 -9.51 -1.13 1.88
C LEU A 55 -9.56 -0.15 3.05
N THR A 56 -9.13 1.10 2.85
CA THR A 56 -9.25 2.18 3.85
C THR A 56 -10.68 2.39 4.31
N SER A 57 -11.66 2.37 3.38
CA SER A 57 -13.09 2.49 3.73
C SER A 57 -13.57 1.33 4.60
N ILE A 58 -13.18 0.09 4.26
CA ILE A 58 -13.51 -1.10 5.04
C ILE A 58 -12.87 -1.02 6.44
N ILE A 59 -11.59 -0.63 6.51
CA ILE A 59 -10.87 -0.47 7.78
C ILE A 59 -11.58 0.56 8.66
N MET A 60 -11.95 1.72 8.10
CA MET A 60 -12.63 2.78 8.84
C MET A 60 -13.97 2.31 9.43
N LYS A 61 -14.73 1.50 8.69
CA LYS A 61 -15.99 0.90 9.17
C LYS A 61 -15.75 -0.10 10.30
N GLU A 62 -14.71 -0.91 10.20
CA GLU A 62 -14.48 -2.05 11.10
C GLU A 62 -13.56 -1.74 12.29
N MET A 63 -12.85 -0.62 12.28
CA MET A 63 -11.83 -0.28 13.29
C MET A 63 -12.41 -0.24 14.71
N PHE A 64 -13.66 0.22 14.85
CA PHE A 64 -14.31 0.39 16.16
C PHE A 64 -15.27 -0.74 16.55
N THR A 65 -15.39 -1.81 15.73
CA THR A 65 -16.36 -2.88 16.00
C THR A 65 -16.06 -3.69 17.26
N LEU A 66 -14.80 -3.68 17.74
CA LEU A 66 -14.45 -4.32 19.02
C LEU A 66 -14.58 -3.40 20.24
N GLN A 67 -14.87 -2.11 20.03
CA GLN A 67 -15.13 -1.15 21.11
C GLN A 67 -16.61 -1.11 21.51
N SER A 68 -17.52 -1.58 20.67
CA SER A 68 -18.94 -1.69 21.03
C SER A 68 -19.12 -2.61 22.24
N THR A 69 -20.02 -2.23 23.15
CA THR A 69 -20.37 -3.03 24.32
C THR A 69 -20.80 -4.44 23.89
N PRO A 70 -20.21 -5.50 24.48
CA PRO A 70 -20.62 -6.86 24.17
C PRO A 70 -22.09 -7.05 24.54
N THR A 71 -22.78 -7.94 23.82
CA THR A 71 -24.17 -8.30 24.13
C THR A 71 -24.30 -8.76 25.58
N ALA A 72 -25.45 -8.51 26.22
CA ALA A 72 -25.68 -8.84 27.63
C ALA A 72 -25.37 -10.32 27.95
N SER A 73 -25.73 -11.23 27.04
CA SER A 73 -25.43 -12.66 27.15
C SER A 73 -23.92 -12.95 27.16
N MET A 74 -23.15 -12.19 26.39
CA MET A 74 -21.70 -12.36 26.31
C MET A 74 -20.99 -11.69 27.50
N LYS A 75 -21.51 -10.55 28.00
CA LYS A 75 -21.02 -9.91 29.22
C LYS A 75 -21.17 -10.84 30.44
N LYS A 76 -22.32 -11.50 30.60
CA LYS A 76 -22.55 -12.49 31.66
C LYS A 76 -21.55 -13.65 31.59
N TRP A 77 -21.37 -14.23 30.41
CA TRP A 77 -20.40 -15.31 30.20
C TRP A 77 -18.96 -14.87 30.51
N ASP A 78 -18.58 -13.65 30.11
CA ASP A 78 -17.25 -13.10 30.37
C ASP A 78 -16.95 -12.92 31.87
N VAL A 79 -17.96 -12.57 32.67
CA VAL A 79 -17.84 -12.47 34.14
C VAL A 79 -17.71 -13.86 34.75
N GLU A 80 -18.59 -14.80 34.37
CA GLU A 80 -18.58 -16.18 34.87
C GLU A 80 -17.25 -16.91 34.62
N HIS A 81 -16.58 -16.62 33.49
CA HIS A 81 -15.34 -17.28 33.09
C HIS A 81 -14.08 -16.43 33.34
N GLY A 82 -14.19 -15.30 34.07
CA GLY A 82 -13.06 -14.42 34.39
C GLY A 82 -12.39 -13.77 33.16
N VAL A 83 -13.07 -13.77 32.02
CA VAL A 83 -12.59 -13.18 30.76
C VAL A 83 -12.61 -11.66 30.82
N ALA A 84 -13.57 -11.07 31.54
CA ALA A 84 -13.73 -9.63 31.69
C ALA A 84 -12.46 -8.93 32.21
N HIS A 85 -11.75 -9.55 33.15
CA HIS A 85 -10.54 -8.98 33.77
C HIS A 85 -9.23 -9.53 33.16
N SER A 86 -9.32 -10.49 32.24
CA SER A 86 -8.16 -11.19 31.69
C SER A 86 -7.24 -10.24 30.91
N LYS A 87 -5.96 -10.21 31.30
CA LYS A 87 -4.92 -9.43 30.59
C LYS A 87 -4.77 -9.88 29.14
N ARG A 88 -4.92 -11.18 28.85
CA ARG A 88 -4.72 -11.75 27.50
C ARG A 88 -5.75 -11.22 26.49
N TRP A 89 -7.02 -11.19 26.88
CA TRP A 89 -8.10 -10.73 26.02
C TRP A 89 -8.04 -9.21 25.78
N ARG A 90 -7.57 -8.46 26.77
CA ARG A 90 -7.26 -7.04 26.61
C ARG A 90 -6.17 -6.81 25.58
N ILE A 91 -5.01 -7.44 25.75
CA ILE A 91 -3.89 -7.34 24.80
C ILE A 91 -4.37 -7.64 23.38
N LEU A 92 -5.18 -8.67 23.20
CA LEU A 92 -5.72 -9.03 21.89
C LEU A 92 -6.58 -7.91 21.27
N ARG A 93 -7.46 -7.26 22.04
CA ARG A 93 -8.25 -6.11 21.55
C ARG A 93 -7.36 -4.93 21.15
N TYR A 94 -6.28 -4.68 21.90
CA TYR A 94 -5.34 -3.59 21.57
C TYR A 94 -4.49 -3.91 20.36
N SER A 95 -3.98 -5.14 20.24
CA SER A 95 -3.28 -5.59 19.04
C SER A 95 -4.17 -5.49 17.81
N TYR A 96 -5.45 -5.82 17.92
CA TYR A 96 -6.43 -5.59 16.85
C TYR A 96 -6.52 -4.11 16.48
N LEU A 97 -6.75 -3.22 17.45
CA LEU A 97 -6.91 -1.78 17.20
C LEU A 97 -5.64 -1.19 16.58
N LEU A 98 -4.48 -1.54 17.12
CA LEU A 98 -3.18 -1.10 16.61
C LEU A 98 -2.96 -1.56 15.17
N LEU A 99 -3.27 -2.83 14.85
CA LEU A 99 -3.16 -3.35 13.47
C LEU A 99 -4.13 -2.66 12.52
N MET A 100 -5.35 -2.33 12.95
CA MET A 100 -6.32 -1.59 12.14
C MET A 100 -5.87 -0.15 11.87
N VAL A 101 -5.37 0.56 12.89
CA VAL A 101 -4.80 1.91 12.74
C VAL A 101 -3.56 1.89 11.84
N LEU A 102 -2.70 0.89 12.01
CA LEU A 102 -1.51 0.71 11.17
C LEU A 102 -1.92 0.44 9.72
N ALA A 103 -2.87 -0.46 9.47
CA ALA A 103 -3.39 -0.70 8.13
C ALA A 103 -3.99 0.58 7.52
N PHE A 104 -4.82 1.31 8.28
CA PHE A 104 -5.41 2.58 7.83
C PHE A 104 -4.36 3.60 7.40
N SER A 105 -3.33 3.81 8.23
CA SER A 105 -2.25 4.76 7.96
C SER A 105 -1.41 4.37 6.75
N LEU A 106 -1.06 3.08 6.59
CA LEU A 106 -0.30 2.58 5.45
C LEU A 106 -1.06 2.74 4.13
N GLU A 107 -2.36 2.43 4.13
CA GLU A 107 -3.20 2.58 2.93
C GLU A 107 -3.45 4.06 2.59
N THR A 108 -3.68 4.91 3.60
CA THR A 108 -3.80 6.36 3.41
C THR A 108 -2.52 6.94 2.81
N PHE A 109 -1.36 6.51 3.29
CA PHE A 109 -0.07 6.94 2.75
C PHE A 109 0.15 6.42 1.32
N THR A 110 -0.27 5.19 1.02
CA THR A 110 -0.25 4.63 -0.34
C THR A 110 -1.07 5.47 -1.31
N ILE A 111 -2.29 5.87 -0.91
CA ILE A 111 -3.16 6.75 -1.71
C ILE A 111 -2.51 8.10 -1.94
N PHE A 112 -1.92 8.69 -0.89
CA PHE A 112 -1.24 9.98 -0.97
C PHE A 112 -0.06 9.93 -1.95
N VAL A 113 0.88 9.01 -1.77
CA VAL A 113 2.06 8.89 -2.63
C VAL A 113 1.68 8.58 -4.08
N ALA A 114 0.75 7.64 -4.28
CA ALA A 114 0.26 7.33 -5.63
C ALA A 114 -0.38 8.55 -6.30
N THR A 115 -1.11 9.39 -5.55
CA THR A 115 -1.73 10.61 -6.08
C THR A 115 -0.70 11.68 -6.42
N GLN A 116 0.36 11.84 -5.62
CA GLN A 116 1.45 12.76 -5.93
C GLN A 116 2.15 12.36 -7.24
N VAL A 117 2.56 11.09 -7.37
CA VAL A 117 3.22 10.60 -8.60
C VAL A 117 2.31 10.72 -9.81
N LEU A 118 1.01 10.43 -9.67
CA LEU A 118 0.05 10.62 -10.77
C LEU A 118 -0.04 12.08 -11.21
N THR A 119 0.00 13.01 -10.27
CA THR A 119 -0.03 14.45 -10.57
C THR A 119 1.25 14.88 -11.28
N GLU A 120 2.41 14.39 -10.84
CA GLU A 120 3.70 14.65 -11.49
C GLU A 120 3.80 14.06 -12.90
N LEU A 121 3.28 12.84 -13.11
CA LEU A 121 3.23 12.22 -14.44
C LEU A 121 2.25 12.97 -15.36
N ALA A 122 1.13 13.46 -14.82
CA ALA A 122 0.17 14.24 -15.57
C ALA A 122 0.76 15.60 -16.01
N THR A 123 1.45 16.31 -15.14
CA THR A 123 2.11 17.58 -15.49
C THR A 123 3.25 17.36 -16.49
N ALA A 124 4.04 16.29 -16.32
CA ALA A 124 5.11 15.94 -17.26
C ALA A 124 4.59 15.61 -18.67
N SER A 125 3.45 14.92 -18.76
CA SER A 125 2.82 14.63 -20.05
C SER A 125 2.17 15.87 -20.69
N ALA A 126 1.57 16.75 -19.89
CA ALA A 126 0.97 18.00 -20.36
C ALA A 126 2.01 18.98 -20.94
N LEU A 127 3.17 19.13 -20.27
CA LEU A 127 4.27 19.98 -20.76
C LEU A 127 4.85 19.49 -22.09
N ARG A 128 4.79 18.18 -22.37
CA ARG A 128 5.22 17.59 -23.66
C ARG A 128 4.19 17.75 -24.78
N MET A 129 2.91 18.03 -24.46
CA MET A 129 1.85 18.24 -25.45
C MET A 129 1.66 19.71 -25.86
N ILE A 130 2.42 20.64 -25.28
CA ILE A 130 2.51 21.99 -25.82
C ILE A 130 3.29 21.88 -27.14
N PRO A 131 2.70 22.16 -28.30
CA PRO A 131 3.42 22.12 -29.56
C PRO A 131 4.58 23.10 -29.47
N LEU A 132 5.79 22.69 -29.87
CA LEU A 132 6.88 23.60 -30.19
C LEU A 132 6.43 24.52 -31.35
N ALA A 133 5.65 25.56 -31.04
CA ALA A 133 5.45 26.73 -31.88
C ALA A 133 6.52 27.80 -31.58
N THR A 134 7.50 27.49 -30.73
CA THR A 134 8.62 28.37 -30.36
C THR A 134 9.96 27.63 -30.36
N SER A 135 10.24 26.89 -31.44
CA SER A 135 11.62 26.66 -31.88
C SER A 135 11.82 27.68 -32.99
N GLU A 136 12.35 28.87 -32.73
CA GLU A 136 13.79 29.14 -32.88
C GLU A 136 14.31 30.34 -32.05
N LEU A 137 13.51 30.97 -31.18
CA LEU A 137 13.96 32.14 -30.42
C LEU A 137 14.27 31.77 -28.96
N ASN A 138 15.57 31.79 -28.63
CA ASN A 138 16.18 31.78 -27.29
C ASN A 138 16.66 30.42 -26.72
N LEU A 139 17.35 29.62 -27.53
CA LEU A 139 18.21 28.54 -27.03
C LEU A 139 19.62 29.02 -26.62
N SER A 140 19.75 30.26 -26.14
CA SER A 140 21.04 30.84 -25.72
C SER A 140 20.98 31.67 -24.44
N LEU A 141 19.88 31.64 -23.69
CA LEU A 141 19.67 32.51 -22.51
C LEU A 141 19.11 31.79 -21.27
N LEU A 142 19.06 30.46 -21.29
CA LEU A 142 18.74 29.64 -20.11
C LEU A 142 19.91 28.74 -19.71
N ASP A 143 21.13 29.29 -19.81
CA ASP A 143 22.27 28.78 -19.06
C ASP A 143 22.49 29.73 -17.87
N GLN A 144 22.50 29.18 -16.66
CA GLN A 144 22.63 29.86 -15.36
C GLN A 144 21.42 30.66 -14.84
N GLU A 145 20.32 29.97 -14.54
CA GLU A 145 19.63 30.26 -13.29
C GLU A 145 19.54 28.99 -12.45
N LYS A 146 20.21 29.03 -11.29
CA LYS A 146 20.13 28.04 -10.22
C LYS A 146 18.68 27.95 -9.73
N VAL A 147 17.81 27.28 -10.47
CA VAL A 147 16.55 26.77 -9.92
C VAL A 147 16.88 25.52 -9.13
N SER A 148 17.29 25.77 -7.89
CA SER A 148 17.27 24.83 -6.79
C SER A 148 15.94 24.04 -6.78
N GLY A 149 16.00 22.72 -6.99
CA GLY A 149 15.03 21.80 -6.39
C GLY A 149 14.00 21.10 -7.28
N GLY A 150 14.13 21.09 -8.60
CA GLY A 150 13.19 20.35 -9.47
C GLY A 150 13.63 18.90 -9.76
N PHE A 151 12.83 17.91 -9.33
CA PHE A 151 13.00 16.47 -9.62
C PHE A 151 13.18 16.16 -11.13
N PHE A 152 12.71 17.04 -12.02
CA PHE A 152 12.72 16.89 -13.47
C PHE A 152 14.10 17.08 -14.14
N ALA A 153 15.04 17.81 -13.53
CA ALA A 153 16.36 18.04 -14.14
C ALA A 153 17.21 16.76 -14.26
N LYS A 154 16.86 15.70 -13.53
CA LYS A 154 17.55 14.39 -13.58
C LYS A 154 17.06 13.44 -14.66
N MET A 155 15.98 13.75 -15.38
CA MET A 155 15.44 12.86 -16.44
C MET A 155 16.28 12.86 -17.73
N ALA A 156 17.20 13.81 -17.93
CA ALA A 156 17.81 14.04 -19.26
C ALA A 156 19.01 13.17 -19.63
N ALA A 157 19.58 12.35 -18.73
CA ALA A 157 20.92 11.76 -18.95
C ALA A 157 21.06 10.25 -18.72
N LYS A 158 19.98 9.47 -18.59
CA LYS A 158 20.10 8.01 -18.36
C LYS A 158 19.43 7.19 -19.46
N THR A 159 20.21 6.20 -19.93
CA THR A 159 19.84 4.99 -20.68
C THR A 159 18.33 4.76 -20.84
N VAL A 160 17.87 4.65 -22.10
CA VAL A 160 16.48 4.33 -22.44
C VAL A 160 16.02 3.10 -21.64
N PRO A 161 15.00 3.22 -20.77
CA PRO A 161 14.55 2.10 -19.94
C PRO A 161 14.00 0.98 -20.81
N GLN A 162 14.39 -0.26 -20.51
CA GLN A 162 13.96 -1.46 -21.24
C GLN A 162 12.57 -1.95 -20.80
N SER A 163 12.11 -1.54 -19.63
CA SER A 163 10.77 -1.87 -19.10
C SER A 163 10.16 -0.71 -18.30
N MET A 164 8.83 -0.74 -18.12
CA MET A 164 8.10 0.19 -17.23
C MET A 164 8.69 0.17 -15.80
N VAL A 165 9.08 -1.01 -15.33
CA VAL A 165 9.64 -1.19 -13.99
C VAL A 165 11.01 -0.51 -13.88
N ASP A 166 11.85 -0.61 -14.91
CA ASP A 166 13.14 0.09 -14.94
C ASP A 166 12.95 1.61 -15.00
N PHE A 167 11.94 2.08 -15.74
CA PHE A 167 11.57 3.49 -15.74
C PHE A 167 11.16 3.98 -14.34
N LEU A 168 10.33 3.20 -13.63
CA LEU A 168 9.91 3.53 -12.26
C LEU A 168 11.08 3.49 -11.28
N ILE A 169 11.97 2.50 -11.38
CA ILE A 169 13.16 2.43 -10.52
C ILE A 169 14.14 3.57 -10.83
N ALA A 170 14.27 3.98 -12.08
CA ALA A 170 15.18 5.06 -12.46
C ALA A 170 14.71 6.44 -11.97
N ASN A 171 13.40 6.70 -11.99
CA ASN A 171 12.84 8.03 -11.77
C ASN A 171 12.04 8.18 -10.46
N PHE A 172 11.38 7.12 -10.01
CA PHE A 172 10.41 7.10 -8.91
C PHE A 172 10.65 5.92 -7.96
N GLU A 173 11.92 5.59 -7.69
CA GLU A 173 12.27 4.37 -6.94
C GLU A 173 11.61 4.35 -5.56
N PHE A 174 11.66 5.49 -4.87
CA PHE A 174 11.14 5.64 -3.52
C PHE A 174 9.63 5.46 -3.50
N GLU A 175 8.91 6.14 -4.39
CA GLU A 175 7.46 6.12 -4.46
C GLU A 175 6.95 4.73 -4.89
N TYR A 176 7.62 4.11 -5.86
CA TYR A 176 7.34 2.75 -6.29
C TYR A 176 7.53 1.73 -5.17
N ALA A 177 8.67 1.77 -4.46
CA ALA A 177 8.95 0.87 -3.35
C ALA A 177 7.99 1.10 -2.18
N THR A 178 7.69 2.36 -1.86
CA THR A 178 6.77 2.77 -0.80
C THR A 178 5.37 2.25 -1.08
N CYS A 179 4.76 2.62 -2.21
CA CYS A 179 3.39 2.21 -2.53
C CYS A 179 3.24 0.68 -2.53
N ARG A 180 4.23 -0.03 -3.08
CA ARG A 180 4.19 -1.49 -3.13
C ARG A 180 4.30 -2.12 -1.74
N LEU A 181 5.26 -1.67 -0.93
CA LEU A 181 5.45 -2.20 0.41
C LEU A 181 4.24 -1.88 1.29
N TYR A 182 3.81 -0.62 1.32
CA TYR A 182 2.78 -0.16 2.24
C TYR A 182 1.43 -0.79 1.93
N PHE A 183 1.08 -0.94 0.65
CA PHE A 183 -0.13 -1.66 0.24
C PHE A 183 -0.12 -3.13 0.70
N VAL A 184 0.97 -3.86 0.44
CA VAL A 184 1.07 -5.27 0.87
C VAL A 184 1.06 -5.36 2.40
N THR A 185 1.75 -4.46 3.08
CA THR A 185 1.81 -4.42 4.56
C THR A 185 0.44 -4.10 5.15
N GLY A 186 -0.30 -3.15 4.56
CA GLY A 186 -1.64 -2.77 4.99
C GLY A 186 -2.64 -3.92 4.86
N ILE A 187 -2.64 -4.64 3.73
CA ILE A 187 -3.43 -5.87 3.54
C ILE A 187 -3.08 -6.92 4.60
N LEU A 188 -1.79 -7.14 4.87
CA LEU A 188 -1.36 -8.10 5.87
C LEU A 188 -1.83 -7.70 7.27
N CYS A 189 -1.62 -6.44 7.67
CA CYS A 189 -2.09 -5.91 8.94
C CYS A 189 -3.60 -6.06 9.11
N PHE A 190 -4.38 -5.75 8.07
CA PHE A 190 -5.83 -5.96 8.06
C PHE A 190 -6.23 -7.43 8.21
N THR A 191 -5.52 -8.34 7.53
CA THR A 191 -5.79 -9.78 7.61
C THR A 191 -5.47 -10.33 9.00
N PHE A 192 -4.32 -9.94 9.59
CA PHE A 192 -3.97 -10.27 10.97
C PHE A 192 -4.99 -9.71 11.97
N ALA A 193 -5.42 -8.45 11.80
CA ALA A 193 -6.47 -7.85 12.63
C ALA A 193 -7.77 -8.67 12.53
N THR A 194 -8.18 -9.05 11.33
CA THR A 194 -9.38 -9.88 11.13
C THR A 194 -9.25 -11.24 11.80
N ALA A 195 -8.06 -11.86 11.77
CA ALA A 195 -7.80 -13.12 12.48
C ALA A 195 -7.95 -12.97 14.01
N LEU A 196 -7.41 -11.89 14.59
CA LEU A 196 -7.60 -11.56 16.01
C LEU A 196 -9.08 -11.30 16.32
N ARG A 197 -9.79 -10.59 15.46
CA ARG A 197 -11.22 -10.33 15.63
C ARG A 197 -12.04 -11.62 15.65
N VAL A 198 -11.77 -12.56 14.75
CA VAL A 198 -12.45 -13.87 14.74
C VAL A 198 -12.19 -14.60 16.06
N ARG A 199 -10.93 -14.58 16.54
CA ARG A 199 -10.56 -15.18 17.82
C ARG A 199 -11.32 -14.55 19.00
N TYR A 200 -11.50 -13.24 18.98
CA TYR A 200 -12.21 -12.49 20.01
C TYR A 200 -13.74 -12.68 19.97
N ALA A 201 -14.33 -12.63 18.77
CA ALA A 201 -15.76 -12.76 18.56
C ALA A 201 -16.26 -14.16 18.95
N LEU A 202 -15.50 -15.20 18.59
CA LEU A 202 -15.83 -16.60 18.86
C LEU A 202 -15.18 -17.12 20.15
N ARG A 203 -14.82 -16.25 21.11
CA ARG A 203 -14.11 -16.66 22.34
C ARG A 203 -14.82 -17.74 23.17
N LYS A 204 -16.15 -17.82 23.07
CA LYS A 204 -16.98 -18.89 23.68
C LYS A 204 -16.73 -20.27 23.05
N TYR A 205 -16.36 -20.33 21.78
CA TYR A 205 -16.10 -21.55 21.01
C TYR A 205 -14.61 -21.63 20.68
N SER A 206 -13.78 -22.07 21.63
CA SER A 206 -12.31 -22.05 21.52
C SER A 206 -11.82 -22.68 20.23
N ASP A 207 -12.29 -23.89 19.92
CA ASP A 207 -11.74 -24.70 18.83
C ASP A 207 -12.13 -24.11 17.47
N LEU A 208 -13.38 -23.66 17.34
CA LEU A 208 -13.87 -22.96 16.16
C LEU A 208 -13.11 -21.64 15.94
N SER A 209 -12.88 -20.89 17.01
CA SER A 209 -12.16 -19.62 16.94
C SER A 209 -10.69 -19.79 16.54
N MET A 210 -10.04 -20.86 17.02
CA MET A 210 -8.66 -21.21 16.66
C MET A 210 -8.58 -21.67 15.21
N SER A 211 -9.51 -22.53 14.77
CA SER A 211 -9.60 -22.95 13.37
C SER A 211 -9.80 -21.76 12.43
N GLY A 212 -10.73 -20.86 12.74
CA GLY A 212 -10.99 -19.65 11.95
C GLY A 212 -9.79 -18.69 11.91
N MET A 213 -9.10 -18.50 13.04
CA MET A 213 -7.87 -17.71 13.10
C MET A 213 -6.76 -18.33 12.25
N CYS A 214 -6.52 -19.64 12.38
CA CYS A 214 -5.51 -20.35 11.59
C CYS A 214 -5.80 -20.31 10.09
N CYS A 215 -7.07 -20.38 9.68
CA CYS A 215 -7.46 -20.22 8.28
C CYS A 215 -7.06 -18.86 7.72
N LEU A 216 -7.34 -17.77 8.45
CA LEU A 216 -6.95 -16.42 8.04
C LEU A 216 -5.43 -16.20 8.06
N LEU A 217 -4.74 -16.79 9.03
CA LEU A 217 -3.27 -16.78 9.08
C LEU A 217 -2.65 -17.53 7.90
N ALA A 218 -3.22 -18.67 7.50
CA ALA A 218 -2.77 -19.40 6.32
C ALA A 218 -2.93 -18.57 5.04
N VAL A 219 -4.02 -17.80 4.92
CA VAL A 219 -4.20 -16.84 3.81
C VAL A 219 -3.13 -15.74 3.86
N ALA A 220 -2.83 -15.17 5.03
CA ALA A 220 -1.77 -14.17 5.18
C ALA A 220 -0.38 -14.72 4.78
N THR A 221 -0.05 -15.93 5.24
CA THR A 221 1.19 -16.61 4.84
C THR A 221 1.20 -16.92 3.34
N GLY A 222 0.08 -17.35 2.77
CA GLY A 222 -0.07 -17.57 1.33
C GLY A 222 0.17 -16.30 0.51
N MET A 223 -0.36 -15.15 0.95
CA MET A 223 -0.12 -13.85 0.32
C MET A 223 1.36 -13.45 0.38
N LEU A 224 2.04 -13.68 1.51
CA LEU A 224 3.48 -13.44 1.64
C LEU A 224 4.30 -14.36 0.73
N THR A 225 4.00 -15.66 0.68
CA THR A 225 4.67 -16.63 -0.20
C THR A 225 4.46 -16.28 -1.67
N TYR A 226 3.23 -15.95 -2.05
CA TYR A 226 2.92 -15.49 -3.40
C TYR A 226 3.71 -14.22 -3.75
N THR A 227 3.69 -13.22 -2.86
CA THR A 227 4.43 -11.98 -3.04
C THR A 227 5.92 -12.28 -3.21
N ASN A 228 6.51 -13.11 -2.35
CA ASN A 228 7.93 -13.48 -2.43
C ASN A 228 8.29 -14.17 -3.75
N SER A 229 7.43 -15.06 -4.26
CA SER A 229 7.70 -15.77 -5.52
C SER A 229 7.58 -14.87 -6.77
N ARG A 230 6.79 -13.79 -6.72
CA ARG A 230 6.51 -12.90 -7.86
C ARG A 230 7.18 -11.52 -7.76
N THR A 231 7.79 -11.15 -6.63
CA THR A 231 8.54 -9.89 -6.46
C THR A 231 9.96 -10.02 -7.01
N ILE A 232 10.07 -9.94 -8.33
CA ILE A 232 11.36 -10.02 -9.04
C ILE A 232 12.26 -8.81 -8.71
N THR A 233 11.69 -7.61 -8.55
CA THR A 233 12.46 -6.34 -8.48
C THR A 233 13.42 -6.20 -7.30
N TYR A 234 13.13 -6.84 -6.17
CA TYR A 234 14.00 -6.76 -4.99
C TYR A 234 14.29 -8.14 -4.39
N GLY A 235 13.87 -9.24 -5.02
CA GLY A 235 14.09 -10.59 -4.48
C GLY A 235 13.30 -10.86 -3.20
N GLY A 236 12.01 -10.49 -3.16
CA GLY A 236 11.12 -10.78 -2.04
C GLY A 236 10.73 -9.58 -1.16
N TYR A 237 9.78 -9.82 -0.26
CA TYR A 237 9.22 -8.85 0.69
C TYR A 237 10.26 -8.33 1.69
N VAL A 238 11.12 -9.20 2.22
CA VAL A 238 12.16 -8.81 3.21
C VAL A 238 13.18 -7.84 2.59
N ASN A 239 13.59 -8.12 1.36
CA ASN A 239 14.53 -7.25 0.65
C ASN A 239 13.87 -5.94 0.21
N LEU A 240 12.58 -5.97 -0.16
CA LEU A 240 11.80 -4.75 -0.40
C LEU A 240 11.73 -3.89 0.87
N LEU A 241 11.45 -4.49 2.04
CA LEU A 241 11.44 -3.79 3.33
C LEU A 241 12.81 -3.19 3.65
N LYS A 242 13.90 -3.96 3.46
CA LYS A 242 15.26 -3.47 3.64
C LYS A 242 15.58 -2.30 2.72
N ARG A 243 15.19 -2.39 1.44
CA ARG A 243 15.39 -1.31 0.46
C ARG A 243 14.60 -0.08 0.84
N GLN A 244 13.34 -0.24 1.26
CA GLN A 244 12.52 0.87 1.72
C GLN A 244 13.13 1.56 2.94
N LEU A 245 13.60 0.81 3.95
CA LEU A 245 14.26 1.40 5.11
C LEU A 245 15.51 2.20 4.72
N GLN A 246 16.31 1.68 3.77
CA GLN A 246 17.46 2.41 3.24
C GLN A 246 17.06 3.69 2.50
N LEU A 247 16.02 3.63 1.66
CA LEU A 247 15.53 4.79 0.92
C LEU A 247 14.90 5.83 1.86
N SER A 248 14.08 5.42 2.82
CA SER A 248 13.51 6.29 3.86
C SER A 248 14.60 6.95 4.70
N GLY A 249 15.64 6.21 5.08
CA GLY A 249 16.78 6.76 5.83
C GLY A 249 17.54 7.80 5.02
N ARG A 250 17.81 7.53 3.73
CA ARG A 250 18.43 8.51 2.82
C ARG A 250 17.55 9.73 2.60
N PHE A 251 16.24 9.53 2.46
CA PHE A 251 15.27 10.61 2.29
C PHE A 251 15.28 11.53 3.52
N LEU A 252 15.17 10.96 4.73
CA LEU A 252 15.24 11.72 5.97
C LEU A 252 16.57 12.45 6.12
N LEU A 253 17.71 11.77 5.94
CA LEU A 253 19.03 12.39 6.10
C LEU A 253 19.28 13.53 5.09
N SER A 254 18.80 13.39 3.85
CA SER A 254 18.93 14.43 2.83
C SER A 254 17.99 15.62 3.10
N HIS A 255 16.80 15.38 3.65
CA HIS A 255 15.77 16.41 3.85
C HIS A 255 15.76 17.05 5.24
N VAL A 256 16.51 16.53 6.21
CA VAL A 256 16.71 17.19 7.52
C VAL A 256 17.27 18.62 7.34
N ARG A 257 18.06 18.87 6.29
CA ARG A 257 18.53 20.22 5.94
C ARG A 257 17.53 21.05 5.13
N SER A 258 16.52 20.42 4.54
CA SER A 258 15.56 21.05 3.62
C SER A 258 14.39 21.74 4.33
N GLY A 259 14.24 21.62 5.65
CA GLY A 259 13.28 22.41 6.42
C GLY A 259 12.78 21.77 7.73
N PRO A 260 12.06 22.54 8.56
CA PRO A 260 11.57 22.10 9.87
C PRO A 260 10.57 20.94 9.80
N LEU A 261 9.80 20.83 8.72
CA LEU A 261 8.79 19.77 8.54
C LEU A 261 9.41 18.36 8.48
N SER A 262 10.61 18.21 7.91
CA SER A 262 11.31 16.92 7.89
C SER A 262 11.71 16.47 9.30
N VAL A 263 12.13 17.42 10.15
CA VAL A 263 12.51 17.15 11.54
C VAL A 263 11.28 16.74 12.35
N ILE A 264 10.16 17.46 12.18
CA ILE A 264 8.89 17.11 12.83
C ILE A 264 8.44 15.71 12.42
N THR A 265 8.55 15.35 11.14
CA THR A 265 8.20 14.02 10.65
C THR A 265 9.05 12.93 11.29
N ALA A 266 10.37 13.17 11.43
CA ALA A 266 11.27 12.23 12.11
C ALA A 266 10.91 12.05 13.59
N ILE A 267 10.60 13.16 14.28
CA ILE A 267 10.18 13.13 15.69
C ILE A 267 8.87 12.36 15.83
N LEU A 268 7.86 12.64 15.00
CA LEU A 268 6.58 11.95 15.04
C LEU A 268 6.72 10.46 14.72
N ALA A 269 7.56 10.09 13.76
CA ALA A 269 7.85 8.70 13.45
C ALA A 269 8.51 7.98 14.65
N PHE A 270 9.48 8.63 15.29
CA PHE A 270 10.13 8.10 16.49
C PHE A 270 9.15 7.95 17.65
N LEU A 271 8.36 8.98 17.95
CA LEU A 271 7.32 8.95 18.98
C LEU A 271 6.30 7.85 18.70
N THR A 272 5.89 7.65 17.44
CA THR A 272 4.97 6.58 17.06
C THR A 272 5.53 5.22 17.40
N VAL A 273 6.82 4.96 17.11
CA VAL A 273 7.48 3.70 17.47
C VAL A 273 7.56 3.54 18.99
N VAL A 274 7.95 4.59 19.71
CA VAL A 274 8.03 4.57 21.18
C VAL A 274 6.67 4.26 21.80
N TYR A 275 5.62 4.96 21.40
CA TYR A 275 4.26 4.73 21.91
C TYR A 275 3.69 3.38 21.48
N ALA A 276 4.03 2.87 20.28
CA ALA A 276 3.64 1.53 19.87
C ALA A 276 4.31 0.45 20.73
N ILE A 277 5.60 0.62 21.08
CA ILE A 277 6.32 -0.29 21.98
C ILE A 277 5.76 -0.19 23.40
N LEU A 278 5.61 1.02 23.94
CA LEU A 278 5.06 1.23 25.29
C LEU A 278 3.64 0.68 25.39
N GLY A 279 2.79 0.94 24.41
CA GLY A 279 1.43 0.39 24.35
C GLY A 279 1.40 -1.14 24.22
N SER A 280 2.44 -1.75 23.66
CA SER A 280 2.58 -3.21 23.59
C SER A 280 3.10 -3.82 24.90
N VAL A 281 3.93 -3.10 25.65
CA VAL A 281 4.58 -3.60 26.88
C VAL A 281 3.75 -3.34 28.14
N SER A 282 3.22 -2.12 28.30
CA SER A 282 2.51 -1.69 29.51
C SER A 282 1.31 -0.81 29.15
N PRO A 283 0.20 -1.41 28.71
CA PRO A 283 -1.02 -0.65 28.49
C PRO A 283 -1.57 -0.19 29.85
N GLU A 284 -1.38 1.10 30.17
CA GLU A 284 -2.04 1.74 31.31
C GLU A 284 -3.52 1.96 31.00
N PHE A 285 -4.37 1.54 31.92
CA PHE A 285 -5.81 1.72 31.80
C PHE A 285 -6.25 2.77 32.79
N ALA A 286 -6.67 3.94 32.29
CA ALA A 286 -7.56 4.79 33.04
C ALA A 286 -8.92 4.07 33.08
N TYR A 287 -9.14 3.29 34.13
CA TYR A 287 -10.49 2.87 34.46
C TYR A 287 -11.23 4.16 34.85
N PHE A 288 -12.15 4.60 34.00
CA PHE A 288 -13.34 5.23 34.53
C PHE A 288 -14.05 4.09 35.25
N GLU A 289 -13.75 3.93 36.54
CA GLU A 289 -14.69 3.31 37.46
C GLU A 289 -15.99 4.09 37.21
N LEU A 290 -16.90 3.47 36.46
CA LEU A 290 -18.30 3.85 36.56
C LEU A 290 -18.61 3.47 38.00
N ASP A 291 -18.45 4.45 38.89
CA ASP A 291 -18.96 4.38 40.25
C ASP A 291 -20.28 3.63 40.15
N ASP A 292 -20.35 2.48 40.81
CA ASP A 292 -21.52 1.64 40.88
C ASP A 292 -22.69 2.59 41.18
N VAL A 293 -23.46 2.94 40.14
CA VAL A 293 -24.69 3.71 40.30
C VAL A 293 -25.64 2.72 40.94
N ASP A 294 -25.56 2.74 42.28
CA ASP A 294 -26.44 2.19 43.28
C ASP A 294 -27.63 1.44 42.67
N GLU A 295 -27.53 0.12 42.62
CA GLU A 295 -28.73 -0.73 42.60
C GLU A 295 -29.49 -0.48 43.92
N LYS A 296 -30.47 0.43 43.84
CA LYS A 296 -31.67 0.43 44.66
C LYS A 296 -32.76 -0.42 44.02
#